data_AF-A0A5B3GIM1-F1
#
_entry.id   AF-A0A5B3GIM1-F1
#
_cell.length_a   1.000
_cell.length_b   1.000
_cell.length_c   1.000
_cell.angle_alpha   90.00
_cell.angle_beta   90.00
_cell.angle_gamma   90.00
#
_symmetry.space_group_name_H-M   'P 1'
#
loop_
_entity.id
_entity.type
_entity.pdbx_description
1 polymer ?
#
loop_
_entity_poly.entity_id
_entity_poly.type
_entity_poly.pdbx_seq_one_letter_code
_entity_poly.pdbx_strand_id
1 'polypeptide(L)'
;MKKCFVLLLLLPLGFGGCDDGHEPRTETWTVAPEKGVAGIVMSFGHVPAYIVKTAPDAEWRTFSGSIANFTFEKGYQTEMLVRIDPIPNPPADGPERRYTMERLISRTRMQPAIDPLQFSPEFEVTIASRRADSPATSGYWIKDMRYTDPQWEPFPWEIEGFDFEPGFEARLLIRPVAEYDDAKGDYEVKYRLTKLISSEEKVSEGIPDK
;
A
#
# COMPACT_ATOMS: atom_id res chain seq x y z
N MET A 1 -17.09 -71.29 -5.05
CA MET A 1 -15.88 -70.45 -5.26
C MET A 1 -16.32 -69.05 -5.71
N LYS A 2 -15.99 -68.03 -4.90
CA LYS A 2 -15.72 -66.61 -5.23
C LYS A 2 -16.62 -65.91 -6.28
N LYS A 3 -17.59 -65.10 -5.83
CA LYS A 3 -17.52 -63.62 -5.59
C LYS A 3 -17.42 -62.79 -6.87
N CYS A 4 -18.41 -61.92 -7.11
CA CYS A 4 -18.28 -60.46 -7.28
C CYS A 4 -19.56 -59.87 -7.91
N PHE A 5 -20.51 -59.44 -7.07
CA PHE A 5 -21.62 -58.58 -7.47
C PHE A 5 -21.14 -57.13 -7.25
N VAL A 6 -20.76 -56.42 -8.31
CA VAL A 6 -20.36 -55.01 -8.20
C VAL A 6 -21.63 -54.17 -8.37
N LEU A 7 -22.16 -53.71 -7.24
CA LEU A 7 -23.21 -52.71 -7.15
C LEU A 7 -22.54 -51.34 -7.38
N LEU A 8 -22.79 -50.71 -8.54
CA LEU A 8 -22.34 -49.35 -8.83
C LEU A 8 -23.20 -48.38 -7.99
N LEU A 9 -22.60 -47.85 -6.91
CA LEU A 9 -23.15 -46.74 -6.14
C LEU A 9 -23.03 -45.45 -6.96
N LEU A 10 -24.16 -44.91 -7.39
CA LEU A 10 -24.30 -43.54 -7.87
C LEU A 10 -24.04 -42.58 -6.69
N LEU A 11 -22.80 -42.11 -6.58
CA LEU A 11 -22.44 -40.96 -5.76
C LEU A 11 -23.07 -39.71 -6.39
N PRO A 12 -23.89 -38.94 -5.66
CA PRO A 12 -24.22 -37.60 -6.10
C PRO A 12 -22.92 -36.79 -6.09
N LEU A 13 -22.47 -36.40 -7.28
CA LEU A 13 -21.49 -35.33 -7.47
C LEU A 13 -22.10 -34.07 -6.85
N GLY A 14 -21.82 -33.86 -5.57
CA GLY A 14 -21.98 -32.56 -4.94
C GLY A 14 -21.01 -31.63 -5.65
N PHE A 15 -21.54 -30.88 -6.63
CA PHE A 15 -20.91 -29.65 -7.06
C PHE A 15 -20.84 -28.75 -5.83
N GLY A 16 -19.70 -28.80 -5.13
CA GLY A 16 -19.31 -27.72 -4.26
C GLY A 16 -19.23 -26.48 -5.14
N GLY A 17 -20.22 -25.61 -5.05
CA GLY A 17 -20.14 -24.29 -5.65
C GLY A 17 -18.92 -23.62 -5.08
N CYS A 18 -17.97 -23.25 -5.95
CA CYS A 18 -17.05 -22.20 -5.61
C CYS A 18 -17.92 -20.97 -5.31
N ASP A 19 -17.96 -20.59 -4.03
CA ASP A 19 -18.41 -19.27 -3.63
C ASP A 19 -17.36 -18.30 -4.19
N ASP A 20 -17.58 -17.85 -5.43
CA ASP A 20 -16.60 -17.07 -6.20
C ASP A 20 -16.37 -15.67 -5.60
N GLY A 21 -16.92 -15.35 -4.43
CA GLY A 21 -16.74 -14.04 -3.76
C GLY A 21 -17.28 -12.87 -4.58
N HIS A 22 -18.20 -13.16 -5.52
CA HIS A 22 -18.83 -12.22 -6.44
C HIS A 22 -20.20 -11.71 -5.93
N GLU A 23 -20.61 -12.10 -4.73
CA GLU A 23 -21.81 -11.55 -4.11
C GLU A 23 -21.48 -10.34 -3.22
N PRO A 24 -22.34 -9.30 -3.21
CA PRO A 24 -22.24 -8.23 -2.23
C PRO A 24 -22.23 -8.78 -0.80
N ARG A 25 -21.35 -8.23 0.03
CA ARG A 25 -21.29 -8.60 1.44
C ARG A 25 -21.06 -7.39 2.32
N THR A 26 -21.33 -7.57 3.60
CA THR A 26 -21.18 -6.52 4.60
C THR A 26 -20.26 -7.00 5.71
N GLU A 27 -19.29 -6.16 6.07
CA GLU A 27 -18.28 -6.45 7.10
C GLU A 27 -18.26 -5.32 8.13
N THR A 28 -17.95 -5.64 9.40
CA THR A 28 -17.63 -4.63 10.40
C THR A 28 -16.15 -4.30 10.31
N TRP A 29 -15.85 -3.05 10.01
CA TRP A 29 -14.49 -2.54 9.93
C TRP A 29 -14.17 -1.62 11.09
N THR A 30 -12.96 -1.78 11.63
CA THR A 30 -12.36 -0.82 12.57
C THR A 30 -11.22 -0.10 11.86
N VAL A 31 -11.31 1.21 11.76
CA VAL A 31 -10.27 2.10 11.19
C VAL A 31 -9.49 2.73 12.34
N ALA A 32 -8.16 2.62 12.28
CA ALA A 32 -7.27 3.18 13.30
C ALA A 32 -7.30 4.73 13.31
N PRO A 33 -6.91 5.36 14.42
CA PRO A 33 -6.81 6.83 14.55
C PRO A 33 -5.76 7.51 13.65
N GLU A 34 -4.90 6.75 12.99
CA GLU A 34 -3.80 7.24 12.15
C GLU A 34 -3.74 6.47 10.83
N LYS A 35 -3.06 7.02 9.83
CA LYS A 35 -2.80 6.36 8.55
C LYS A 35 -1.39 5.78 8.49
N GLY A 36 -1.25 4.67 7.78
CA GLY A 36 0.03 4.14 7.31
C GLY A 36 0.24 4.50 5.85
N VAL A 37 1.10 3.75 5.15
CA VAL A 37 1.25 3.90 3.70
C VAL A 37 0.94 2.59 2.98
N ALA A 38 0.58 2.69 1.70
CA ALA A 38 0.54 1.57 0.79
C ALA A 38 1.29 1.92 -0.49
N GLY A 39 2.00 0.95 -1.07
CA GLY A 39 2.63 1.11 -2.39
C GLY A 39 1.59 1.27 -3.49
N ILE A 40 1.95 2.01 -4.54
CA ILE A 40 1.16 2.13 -5.76
C ILE A 40 1.54 0.97 -6.69
N VAL A 41 0.56 0.22 -7.19
CA VAL A 41 0.79 -1.02 -7.97
C VAL A 41 1.64 -0.79 -9.23
N MET A 42 1.66 0.44 -9.77
CA MET A 42 2.28 0.78 -11.05
C MET A 42 3.55 1.63 -10.94
N SER A 43 4.07 1.90 -9.74
CA SER A 43 5.27 2.73 -9.57
C SER A 43 5.85 2.61 -8.15
N PHE A 44 7.04 3.18 -7.96
CA PHE A 44 7.70 3.31 -6.67
C PHE A 44 6.94 4.16 -5.63
N GLY A 45 5.93 4.93 -6.07
CA GLY A 45 5.17 5.82 -5.21
C GLY A 45 4.38 5.11 -4.10
N HIS A 46 4.13 5.84 -3.02
CA HIS A 46 3.30 5.41 -1.91
C HIS A 46 2.17 6.43 -1.71
N VAL A 47 1.04 5.97 -1.18
CA VAL A 47 -0.10 6.80 -0.81
C VAL A 47 -0.44 6.61 0.66
N PRO A 48 -1.04 7.60 1.33
CA PRO A 48 -1.61 7.40 2.66
C PRO A 48 -2.68 6.32 2.60
N ALA A 49 -2.64 5.37 3.53
CA ALA A 49 -3.57 4.25 3.58
C ALA A 49 -4.22 4.16 4.95
N TYR A 50 -5.50 3.79 4.97
CA TYR A 50 -6.17 3.46 6.22
C TYR A 50 -5.52 2.22 6.83
N ILE A 51 -5.39 2.19 8.15
CA ILE A 51 -5.04 0.96 8.86
C ILE A 51 -6.34 0.39 9.42
N VAL A 52 -6.71 -0.82 8.99
CA VAL A 52 -8.03 -1.40 9.23
C VAL A 52 -7.95 -2.81 9.81
N LYS A 53 -8.93 -3.16 10.64
CA LYS A 53 -9.36 -4.54 10.89
C LYS A 53 -10.71 -4.76 10.23
N THR A 54 -10.93 -5.92 9.64
CA THR A 54 -12.20 -6.26 8.96
C THR A 54 -13.04 -7.30 9.68
N ALA A 55 -12.60 -7.65 10.89
CA ALA A 55 -13.32 -8.40 11.91
C ALA A 55 -12.67 -8.09 13.27
N PRO A 56 -13.34 -8.32 14.41
CA PRO A 56 -12.79 -8.03 15.74
C PRO A 56 -11.45 -8.72 16.03
N ASP A 57 -11.28 -9.94 15.54
CA ASP A 57 -10.11 -10.81 15.69
C ASP A 57 -9.13 -10.74 14.51
N ALA A 58 -9.44 -9.95 13.47
CA ALA A 58 -8.54 -9.78 12.34
C ALA A 58 -7.28 -8.99 12.74
N GLU A 59 -6.17 -9.30 12.06
CA GLU A 59 -4.96 -8.49 12.13
C GLU A 59 -5.16 -7.13 11.45
N TRP A 60 -4.40 -6.14 11.92
CA TRP A 60 -4.37 -4.83 11.29
C TRP A 60 -3.66 -4.92 9.93
N ARG A 61 -4.22 -4.25 8.93
CA ARG A 61 -3.67 -4.18 7.58
C ARG A 61 -3.92 -2.82 6.95
N THR A 62 -3.15 -2.48 5.93
CA THR A 62 -3.38 -1.28 5.15
C THR A 62 -4.50 -1.47 4.13
N PHE A 63 -5.26 -0.41 3.91
CA PHE A 63 -6.28 -0.32 2.87
C PHE A 63 -6.19 1.06 2.22
N SER A 64 -5.78 1.09 0.95
CA SER A 64 -5.59 2.32 0.15
C SER A 64 -6.80 2.66 -0.73
N GLY A 65 -7.85 1.85 -0.71
CA GLY A 65 -9.07 2.12 -1.46
C GLY A 65 -9.91 3.23 -0.82
N SER A 66 -10.77 3.85 -1.62
CA SER A 66 -11.76 4.80 -1.12
C SER A 66 -12.94 4.07 -0.47
N ILE A 67 -13.44 4.61 0.64
CA ILE A 67 -14.69 4.15 1.27
C ILE A 67 -15.73 5.25 1.09
N ALA A 68 -16.73 5.00 0.24
CA ALA A 68 -17.79 5.97 0.00
C ALA A 68 -18.55 6.29 1.30
N ASN A 69 -18.97 7.55 1.45
CA ASN A 69 -19.65 8.10 2.64
C ASN A 69 -18.83 8.11 3.93
N PHE A 70 -17.53 7.77 3.89
CA PHE A 70 -16.64 7.85 5.05
C PHE A 70 -15.63 8.98 4.87
N THR A 71 -15.57 9.87 5.86
CA THR A 71 -14.50 10.86 5.99
C THR A 71 -13.66 10.51 7.20
N PHE A 72 -12.37 10.29 6.96
CA PHE A 72 -11.40 10.01 8.02
C PHE A 72 -11.15 11.23 8.88
N GLU A 73 -10.96 11.01 10.18
CA GLU A 73 -10.64 12.04 11.16
C GLU A 73 -9.47 11.56 12.01
N LYS A 74 -8.34 12.28 11.95
CA LYS A 74 -7.13 11.94 12.71
C LYS A 74 -7.42 11.94 14.21
N GLY A 75 -6.88 10.95 14.91
CA GLY A 75 -7.04 10.80 16.36
C GLY A 75 -8.36 10.13 16.78
N TYR A 76 -9.18 9.66 15.83
CA TYR A 76 -10.40 8.90 16.12
C TYR A 76 -10.35 7.50 15.55
N GLN A 77 -10.50 6.51 16.42
CA GLN A 77 -10.82 5.15 15.97
C GLN A 77 -12.29 5.13 15.56
N THR A 78 -12.57 4.58 14.37
CA THR A 78 -13.93 4.47 13.84
C THR A 78 -14.28 3.01 13.62
N GLU A 79 -15.40 2.56 14.19
CA GLU A 79 -16.02 1.29 13.86
C GLU A 79 -17.23 1.55 12.98
N MET A 80 -17.34 0.80 11.88
CA MET A 80 -18.38 1.01 10.89
C MET A 80 -18.75 -0.27 10.18
N LEU A 81 -19.97 -0.31 9.67
CA LEU A 81 -20.46 -1.36 8.80
C LEU A 81 -20.18 -0.95 7.34
N VAL A 82 -19.40 -1.77 6.64
CA VAL A 82 -18.95 -1.52 5.26
C VAL A 82 -19.58 -2.54 4.33
N ARG A 83 -20.33 -2.08 3.33
CA ARG A 83 -20.75 -2.92 2.20
C ARG A 83 -19.67 -2.94 1.14
N ILE A 84 -19.37 -4.14 0.68
CA ILE A 84 -18.39 -4.44 -0.34
C ILE A 84 -19.14 -5.02 -1.53
N ASP A 85 -19.22 -4.24 -2.60
CA ASP A 85 -19.87 -4.62 -3.84
C ASP A 85 -18.79 -4.97 -4.88
N PRO A 86 -18.80 -6.16 -5.50
CA PRO A 86 -17.94 -6.44 -6.64
C PRO A 86 -18.33 -5.53 -7.82
N ILE A 87 -17.33 -5.07 -8.58
CA ILE A 87 -17.51 -4.24 -9.77
C ILE A 87 -17.56 -5.19 -10.98
N PRO A 88 -18.69 -5.31 -11.69
CA PRO A 88 -18.77 -6.15 -12.88
C PRO A 88 -17.87 -5.61 -13.98
N ASN A 89 -17.07 -6.49 -14.60
CA ASN A 89 -16.13 -6.15 -15.66
C ASN A 89 -15.24 -4.96 -15.29
N PRO A 90 -14.43 -5.08 -14.21
CA PRO A 90 -13.62 -3.96 -13.75
C PRO A 90 -12.60 -3.57 -14.84
N PRO A 91 -12.23 -2.28 -14.94
CA PRO A 91 -11.09 -1.88 -15.77
C PRO A 91 -9.85 -2.68 -15.37
N ALA A 92 -8.98 -3.01 -16.33
CA ALA A 92 -7.77 -3.81 -16.07
C ALA A 92 -6.89 -3.21 -14.95
N ASP A 93 -6.80 -1.88 -14.91
CA ASP A 93 -6.02 -1.14 -13.91
C ASP A 93 -6.91 -0.48 -12.84
N GLY A 94 -8.16 -0.92 -12.72
CA GLY A 94 -9.18 -0.34 -11.84
C GLY A 94 -9.46 -1.19 -10.60
N PRO A 95 -10.19 -0.64 -9.63
CA PRO A 95 -10.64 -1.42 -8.48
C PRO A 95 -11.64 -2.49 -8.93
N GLU A 96 -11.49 -3.70 -8.39
CA GLU A 96 -12.45 -4.80 -8.59
C GLU A 96 -13.66 -4.72 -7.64
N ARG A 97 -13.57 -3.87 -6.61
CA ARG A 97 -14.58 -3.75 -5.55
C ARG A 97 -14.84 -2.31 -5.17
N ARG A 98 -16.10 -2.03 -4.81
CA ARG A 98 -16.56 -0.77 -4.25
C ARG A 98 -16.86 -0.94 -2.77
N TYR A 99 -16.35 -0.02 -1.96
CA TYR A 99 -16.53 -0.03 -0.51
C TYR A 99 -17.40 1.16 -0.12
N THR A 100 -18.49 0.92 0.61
CA THR A 100 -19.43 1.96 1.06
C THR A 100 -19.65 1.82 2.57
N MET A 101 -19.45 2.89 3.32
CA MET A 101 -19.86 2.95 4.72
C MET A 101 -21.39 3.03 4.77
N GLU A 102 -22.04 1.93 5.14
CA GLU A 102 -23.49 1.88 5.29
C GLU A 102 -23.94 2.48 6.62
N ARG A 103 -23.16 2.26 7.68
CA ARG A 103 -23.50 2.72 9.03
C ARG A 103 -22.26 2.95 9.87
N LEU A 104 -22.20 4.11 10.52
CA LEU A 104 -21.25 4.37 11.61
C LEU A 104 -21.73 3.63 12.87
N ILE A 105 -20.88 2.78 13.45
CA ILE A 105 -21.19 2.03 14.68
C ILE A 105 -20.68 2.80 15.89
N SER A 106 -19.40 3.21 15.87
CA SER A 106 -18.80 4.01 16.93
C SER A 106 -17.67 4.89 16.38
N ARG A 107 -17.41 5.99 17.09
CA ARG A 107 -16.26 6.86 16.84
C ARG A 107 -15.72 7.32 18.20
N THR A 108 -14.46 7.03 18.48
CA THR A 108 -13.86 7.31 19.79
C THR A 108 -12.50 7.95 19.62
N ARG A 109 -12.29 9.10 20.28
CA ARG A 109 -10.99 9.75 20.30
C ARG A 109 -10.01 8.91 21.11
N MET A 110 -8.90 8.51 20.50
CA MET A 110 -7.86 7.75 21.20
C MET A 110 -6.52 7.83 20.48
N GLN A 111 -5.46 7.55 21.22
CA GLN A 111 -4.15 7.28 20.64
C GLN A 111 -4.19 5.94 19.89
N PRO A 112 -3.41 5.80 18.81
CA PRO A 112 -3.38 4.55 18.07
C PRO A 112 -2.81 3.44 18.95
N ALA A 113 -3.51 2.31 19.03
CA ALA A 113 -3.07 1.12 19.77
C ALA A 113 -1.89 0.41 19.11
N ILE A 114 -1.56 0.81 17.88
CA ILE A 114 -0.50 0.27 17.03
C ILE A 114 0.37 1.43 16.54
N ASP A 115 1.66 1.20 16.38
CA ASP A 115 2.55 2.18 15.76
C ASP A 115 2.29 2.22 14.25
N PRO A 116 1.86 3.35 13.67
CA PRO A 116 1.64 3.47 12.22
C PRO A 116 2.88 3.14 11.39
N LEU A 117 4.09 3.29 11.95
CA LEU A 117 5.34 2.97 11.26
C LEU A 117 5.50 1.47 10.96
N GLN A 118 4.74 0.58 11.62
CA GLN A 118 4.67 -0.83 11.22
C GLN A 118 4.12 -1.02 9.81
N PHE A 119 3.37 -0.02 9.30
CA PHE A 119 2.79 0.02 7.96
C PHE A 119 3.56 0.97 7.02
N SER A 120 4.84 1.20 7.32
CA SER A 120 5.79 2.03 6.57
C SER A 120 7.09 1.26 6.37
N PRO A 121 7.13 0.30 5.43
CA PRO A 121 8.29 -0.56 5.27
C PRO A 121 9.50 0.25 4.78
N GLU A 122 10.66 -0.04 5.36
CA GLU A 122 11.92 0.43 4.82
C GLU A 122 12.31 -0.37 3.59
N PHE A 123 12.96 0.29 2.66
CA PHE A 123 13.55 -0.38 1.52
C PHE A 123 14.79 0.38 1.04
N GLU A 124 15.65 -0.37 0.38
CA GLU A 124 16.91 0.13 -0.10
C GLU A 124 16.77 0.69 -1.52
N VAL A 125 17.36 1.86 -1.74
CA VAL A 125 17.52 2.46 -3.06
C VAL A 125 18.96 2.83 -3.34
N THR A 126 19.32 2.79 -4.62
CA THR A 126 20.51 3.50 -5.11
C THR A 126 20.06 4.81 -5.75
N ILE A 127 20.65 5.94 -5.34
CA ILE A 127 20.49 7.26 -5.95
C ILE A 127 21.64 7.49 -6.93
N ALA A 128 21.31 7.91 -8.15
CA ALA A 128 22.31 8.16 -9.17
C ALA A 128 23.13 9.43 -8.90
N SER A 129 24.29 9.50 -9.54
CA SER A 129 25.21 10.65 -9.49
C SER A 129 24.70 11.95 -10.13
N ARG A 130 23.52 11.92 -10.77
CA ARG A 130 22.84 13.10 -11.33
C ARG A 130 21.35 13.07 -11.02
N ARG A 131 20.74 14.26 -10.90
CA ARG A 131 19.28 14.41 -10.77
C ARG A 131 18.57 13.98 -12.06
N ALA A 132 17.35 13.51 -11.92
CA ALA A 132 16.40 13.34 -13.00
C ALA A 132 15.86 14.69 -13.46
N ASP A 133 15.62 14.80 -14.77
CA ASP A 133 15.06 15.99 -15.39
C ASP A 133 13.53 16.03 -15.17
N SER A 134 13.11 16.35 -13.96
CA SER A 134 11.69 16.59 -13.62
C SER A 134 11.47 18.07 -13.31
N PRO A 135 10.65 18.79 -14.08
CA PRO A 135 10.38 20.21 -13.84
C PRO A 135 9.48 20.49 -12.61
N ALA A 136 8.93 19.46 -11.97
CA ALA A 136 7.95 19.62 -10.90
C ALA A 136 8.50 19.43 -9.47
N THR A 137 9.65 18.76 -9.30
CA THR A 137 10.12 18.31 -7.98
C THR A 137 11.62 17.97 -7.93
N SER A 138 12.11 17.52 -6.77
CA SER A 138 13.47 17.05 -6.43
C SER A 138 14.04 15.90 -7.29
N GLY A 139 13.51 15.63 -8.48
CA GLY A 139 13.75 14.46 -9.34
C GLY A 139 15.11 13.79 -9.13
N TYR A 140 15.13 12.68 -8.40
CA TYR A 140 16.26 11.76 -8.31
C TYR A 140 16.12 10.70 -9.41
N TRP A 141 17.23 10.14 -9.87
CA TRP A 141 17.21 8.82 -10.50
C TRP A 141 17.45 7.78 -9.42
N ILE A 142 16.58 6.78 -9.34
CA ILE A 142 16.70 5.72 -8.35
C ILE A 142 16.69 4.33 -8.97
N LYS A 143 17.34 3.38 -8.30
CA LYS A 143 17.13 1.95 -8.46
C LYS A 143 16.52 1.40 -7.19
N ASP A 144 15.34 0.78 -7.31
CA ASP A 144 14.67 0.11 -6.20
C ASP A 144 15.21 -1.30 -6.03
N MET A 145 15.99 -1.51 -4.98
CA MET A 145 16.73 -2.75 -4.74
C MET A 145 15.83 -3.91 -4.28
N ARG A 146 14.51 -3.69 -4.16
CA ARG A 146 13.53 -4.77 -3.95
C ARG A 146 13.34 -5.62 -5.20
N TYR A 147 13.60 -5.07 -6.39
CA TYR A 147 13.51 -5.81 -7.65
C TYR A 147 14.79 -6.60 -7.94
N THR A 148 14.63 -7.75 -8.59
CA THR A 148 15.76 -8.62 -8.96
C THR A 148 16.68 -8.01 -10.03
N ASP A 149 16.15 -7.11 -10.85
CA ASP A 149 16.88 -6.40 -11.90
C ASP A 149 16.47 -4.92 -11.92
N PRO A 150 16.99 -4.11 -10.97
CA PRO A 150 16.51 -2.76 -10.74
C PRO A 150 16.98 -1.81 -11.85
N GLN A 151 16.01 -1.13 -12.46
CA GLN A 151 16.24 -0.13 -13.50
C GLN A 151 16.22 1.27 -12.91
N TRP A 152 16.83 2.22 -13.63
CA TRP A 152 16.74 3.62 -13.26
C TRP A 152 15.34 4.16 -13.52
N GLU A 153 14.70 4.64 -12.46
CA GLU A 153 13.38 5.25 -12.52
C GLU A 153 13.43 6.68 -11.94
N PRO A 154 12.65 7.62 -12.49
CA PRO A 154 12.56 8.94 -11.92
C PRO A 154 11.80 8.87 -10.59
N PHE A 155 12.41 9.42 -9.54
CA PHE A 155 11.82 9.55 -8.22
C PHE A 155 11.58 11.03 -7.92
N PRO A 156 10.34 11.51 -8.07
CA PRO A 156 10.06 12.93 -7.94
C PRO A 156 10.13 13.43 -6.49
N TRP A 157 10.02 12.60 -5.47
CA TRP A 157 9.89 13.09 -4.09
C TRP A 157 11.24 13.45 -3.46
N GLU A 158 11.23 14.45 -2.57
CA GLU A 158 12.38 14.77 -1.73
C GLU A 158 12.64 13.64 -0.72
N ILE A 159 13.90 13.40 -0.38
CA ILE A 159 14.28 12.45 0.67
C ILE A 159 14.78 13.27 1.87
N GLU A 160 13.91 13.44 2.87
CA GLU A 160 14.25 14.21 4.07
C GLU A 160 15.47 13.58 4.78
N GLY A 161 16.47 14.41 5.07
CA GLY A 161 17.72 13.98 5.72
C GLY A 161 18.79 13.47 4.78
N PHE A 162 18.54 13.41 3.47
CA PHE A 162 19.56 13.14 2.46
C PHE A 162 20.04 14.44 1.81
N ASP A 163 21.35 14.67 1.83
CA ASP A 163 21.99 15.77 1.10
C ASP A 163 22.60 15.22 -0.18
N PHE A 164 22.11 15.70 -1.32
CA PHE A 164 22.52 15.18 -2.61
C PHE A 164 23.83 15.80 -3.07
N GLU A 165 24.80 14.96 -3.40
CA GLU A 165 26.08 15.38 -3.94
C GLU A 165 26.21 14.97 -5.42
N PRO A 166 26.26 15.94 -6.36
CA PRO A 166 26.49 15.63 -7.77
C PRO A 166 27.81 14.88 -7.97
N GLY A 167 27.80 13.84 -8.82
CA GLY A 167 28.97 13.01 -9.06
C GLY A 167 29.12 11.82 -8.10
N PHE A 168 28.21 11.66 -7.13
CA PHE A 168 28.21 10.54 -6.19
C PHE A 168 27.01 9.62 -6.37
N GLU A 169 27.27 8.32 -6.46
CA GLU A 169 26.24 7.29 -6.36
C GLU A 169 26.08 6.90 -4.89
N ALA A 170 24.85 6.99 -4.37
CA ALA A 170 24.58 6.73 -2.96
C ALA A 170 23.61 5.57 -2.78
N ARG A 171 23.88 4.66 -1.83
CA ARG A 171 22.93 3.63 -1.40
C ARG A 171 22.29 4.05 -0.09
N LEU A 172 20.96 4.10 -0.07
CA LEU A 172 20.17 4.60 1.04
C LEU A 172 19.16 3.55 1.47
N LEU A 173 18.92 3.45 2.77
CA LEU A 173 17.69 2.89 3.31
C LEU A 173 16.72 4.05 3.55
N ILE A 174 15.56 4.02 2.92
CA ILE A 174 14.55 5.07 3.06
C ILE A 174 13.24 4.49 3.57
N ARG A 175 12.42 5.36 4.19
CA ARG A 175 11.11 5.01 4.72
C ARG A 175 10.05 6.01 4.25
N PRO A 176 8.99 5.57 3.56
CA PRO A 176 7.79 6.37 3.33
C PRO A 176 6.94 6.47 4.60
N VAL A 177 6.54 7.67 4.97
CA VAL A 177 5.75 7.96 6.17
C VAL A 177 4.54 8.78 5.77
N ALA A 178 3.34 8.34 6.14
CA ALA A 178 2.15 9.16 6.05
C ALA A 178 2.17 10.18 7.19
N GLU A 179 2.33 11.45 6.83
CA GLU A 179 2.36 12.56 7.77
C GLU A 179 1.14 13.43 7.56
N TYR A 180 0.41 13.72 8.64
CA TYR A 180 -0.74 14.62 8.57
C TYR A 180 -0.28 16.07 8.49
N ASP A 181 -0.73 16.77 7.45
CA ASP A 181 -0.55 18.20 7.29
C ASP A 181 -1.79 18.91 7.87
N ASP A 182 -1.62 19.52 9.05
CA ASP A 182 -2.71 20.25 9.73
C ASP A 182 -3.22 21.44 8.91
N ALA A 183 -2.39 22.04 8.05
CA ALA A 183 -2.80 23.18 7.22
C ALA A 183 -3.68 22.74 6.05
N LYS A 184 -3.44 21.54 5.51
CA LYS A 184 -4.26 20.94 4.43
C LYS A 184 -5.44 20.13 4.97
N GLY A 185 -5.36 19.67 6.21
CA GLY A 185 -6.34 18.75 6.80
C GLY A 185 -6.31 17.37 6.17
N ASP A 186 -5.17 16.95 5.62
CA ASP A 186 -4.99 15.63 4.98
C ASP A 186 -3.57 15.10 5.18
N TYR A 187 -3.34 13.84 4.80
CA TYR A 187 -2.03 13.20 4.85
C TYR A 187 -1.27 13.37 3.55
N GLU A 188 0.04 13.53 3.68
CA GLU A 188 1.00 13.44 2.60
C GLU A 188 1.99 12.32 2.90
N VAL A 189 2.57 11.73 1.85
CA VAL A 189 3.68 10.80 2.04
C VAL A 189 4.99 11.55 1.95
N LYS A 190 5.79 11.44 3.00
CA LYS A 190 7.18 11.91 3.01
C LYS A 190 8.14 10.73 3.01
N TYR A 191 9.24 10.86 2.29
CA TYR A 191 10.30 9.87 2.29
C TYR A 191 11.43 10.37 3.16
N ARG A 192 11.84 9.56 4.13
CA ARG A 192 12.91 9.92 5.07
C ARG A 192 14.07 8.97 4.91
N LEU A 193 15.28 9.53 4.89
CA LEU A 193 16.49 8.74 5.04
C LEU A 193 16.52 8.14 6.43
N THR A 194 16.59 6.81 6.51
CA THR A 194 16.79 6.12 7.79
C THR A 194 18.24 5.65 7.95
N LYS A 195 18.93 5.38 6.84
CA LYS A 195 20.36 5.06 6.85
C LYS A 195 21.03 5.39 5.52
N LEU A 196 22.15 6.11 5.57
CA LEU A 196 23.12 6.16 4.47
C LEU A 196 23.98 4.89 4.52
N ILE A 197 23.90 4.05 3.50
CA ILE A 197 24.65 2.78 3.42
C ILE A 197 26.02 3.02 2.80
N SER A 198 26.09 3.74 1.68
CA SER A 198 27.32 4.15 1.02
C SER A 198 27.11 5.43 0.19
N SER A 199 28.21 6.13 -0.08
CA SER A 199 28.29 7.22 -1.06
C SER A 199 29.65 7.14 -1.72
N GLU A 200 29.68 6.99 -3.04
CA GLU A 200 30.90 6.75 -3.82
C GLU A 200 30.99 7.75 -4.97
N GLU A 201 32.14 8.42 -5.11
CA GLU A 201 32.41 9.29 -6.24
C GLU A 201 32.49 8.44 -7.52
N LYS A 202 31.45 8.52 -8.34
CA LYS A 202 31.26 7.67 -9.52
C LYS A 202 30.18 8.26 -10.40
N VAL A 203 30.41 8.22 -11.71
CA VAL A 203 29.36 8.50 -12.70
C VAL A 203 28.48 7.27 -12.83
N SER A 204 27.20 7.40 -12.47
CA SER A 204 26.21 6.34 -12.61
C SER A 204 25.96 6.01 -14.08
N GLU A 205 26.06 4.73 -14.43
CA GLU A 205 25.90 4.23 -15.80
C GLU A 205 24.46 3.74 -16.07
N GLY A 206 24.07 3.75 -17.35
CA GLY A 206 22.79 3.19 -17.81
C GLY A 206 21.55 4.01 -17.48
N ILE A 207 21.71 5.24 -17.00
CA ILE A 207 20.58 6.17 -16.80
C ILE A 207 20.01 6.52 -18.17
N PRO A 208 18.69 6.45 -18.39
CA PRO A 208 18.07 6.85 -19.64
C PRO A 208 18.51 8.24 -20.11
N ASP A 209 18.85 8.32 -21.40
CA ASP A 209 19.02 9.58 -22.10
C ASP A 209 17.65 10.24 -22.31
N LYS A 210 17.64 11.58 -22.44
CA LYS A 210 16.43 12.38 -22.67
C LYS A 210 15.69 12.00 -23.94
#